data_AF-A0A528V4S5-F1
#
_entry.id   AF-A0A528V4S5-F1
#
_cell.length_a   1.000
_cell.length_b   1.000
_cell.length_c   1.000
_cell.angle_alpha   90.00
_cell.angle_beta   90.00
_cell.angle_gamma   90.00
#
_symmetry.space_group_name_H-M   'P 1'
#
loop_
_entity.id
_entity.type
_entity.pdbx_description
1 polymer ?
#
loop_
_entity_poly.entity_id
_entity_poly.type
_entity_poly.pdbx_seq_one_letter_code
_entity_poly.pdbx_strand_id
1 'polypeptide(L)'
;AIKILRERAAQMWDVPVDDVVWEKGHAIAKGEKYGNLAALSLREIAAGSGKTGGPIAGHSELVADGAGVSFATHICDIEVDPETGATRVLRYTVVQDAGKAVHPT
;
A
#
# COMPACT_ATOMS: atom_id res chain seq x y z
N ALA A 1 12.97 6.17 0.62
CA ALA A 1 13.52 4.84 0.24
C ALA A 1 13.36 4.53 -1.26
N ILE A 2 12.16 4.67 -1.86
CA ILE A 2 11.94 4.29 -3.28
C ILE A 2 12.91 4.99 -4.25
N LYS A 3 13.19 6.28 -4.06
CA LYS A 3 14.18 7.01 -4.87
C LYS A 3 15.56 6.34 -4.84
N ILE A 4 16.07 6.02 -3.64
CA ILE A 4 17.34 5.32 -3.45
C ILE A 4 17.31 3.94 -4.10
N LEU A 5 16.20 3.20 -3.97
CA LEU A 5 16.06 1.87 -4.59
C LEU A 5 16.15 1.95 -6.12
N ARG A 6 15.52 2.95 -6.74
CA ARG A 6 15.62 3.21 -8.18
C ARG A 6 17.05 3.56 -8.59
N GLU A 7 17.72 4.41 -7.81
CA GLU A 7 19.13 4.78 -8.05
C GLU A 7 20.07 3.57 -7.94
N ARG A 8 19.87 2.68 -6.95
CA ARG A 8 20.66 1.46 -6.82
C ARG A 8 20.44 0.50 -7.99
N ALA A 9 19.18 0.28 -8.39
CA ALA A 9 18.86 -0.55 -9.55
C ALA A 9 19.45 0.03 -10.85
N ALA A 10 19.36 1.35 -11.03
CA ALA A 10 19.97 2.05 -12.16
C ALA A 10 21.49 1.82 -12.24
N GLN A 11 22.19 1.90 -11.10
CA GLN A 11 23.62 1.60 -11.03
C GLN A 11 23.94 0.12 -11.32
N MET A 12 23.10 -0.81 -10.86
CA MET A 12 23.31 -2.25 -11.10
C MET A 12 23.20 -2.62 -12.59
N TRP A 13 22.36 -1.92 -13.34
CA TRP A 13 22.19 -2.15 -14.78
C TRP A 13 22.99 -1.19 -15.67
N ASP A 14 23.63 -0.18 -15.09
CA ASP A 14 24.29 0.91 -15.81
C ASP A 14 23.33 1.65 -16.77
N VAL A 15 22.17 2.07 -16.24
CA VAL A 15 21.14 2.80 -16.99
C VAL A 15 20.75 4.10 -16.29
N PRO A 16 20.13 5.08 -16.99
CA PRO A 16 19.60 6.28 -16.37
C PRO A 16 18.51 5.97 -15.34
N VAL A 17 18.53 6.64 -14.18
CA VAL A 17 17.53 6.44 -13.11
C VAL A 17 16.10 6.85 -13.52
N ASP A 18 15.98 7.78 -14.46
CA ASP A 18 14.70 8.22 -15.00
C ASP A 18 14.01 7.12 -15.83
N ASP A 19 14.80 6.19 -16.36
CA ASP A 19 14.32 4.99 -17.04
C ASP A 19 13.93 3.88 -16.04
N VAL A 20 14.11 4.06 -14.73
CA VAL A 20 13.78 3.05 -13.71
C VAL A 20 12.54 3.46 -12.93
N VAL A 21 11.53 2.60 -12.85
CA VAL A 21 10.34 2.78 -12.02
C VAL A 21 10.25 1.74 -10.91
N TRP A 22 9.47 2.03 -9.88
CA TRP A 22 9.21 1.09 -8.78
C TRP A 22 7.76 0.62 -8.81
N GLU A 23 7.56 -0.69 -9.02
CA GLU A 23 6.23 -1.28 -9.12
C GLU A 23 6.20 -2.62 -8.36
N LYS A 24 5.18 -2.81 -7.51
CA LYS A 24 4.94 -4.08 -6.78
C LYS A 24 6.19 -4.66 -6.08
N GLY A 25 6.99 -3.80 -5.43
CA GLY A 25 8.19 -4.22 -4.69
C GLY A 25 9.43 -4.48 -5.55
N HIS A 26 9.40 -4.09 -6.83
CA HIS A 26 10.50 -4.27 -7.78
C HIS A 26 10.86 -2.95 -8.46
N ALA A 27 12.14 -2.80 -8.79
CA ALA A 27 12.61 -1.85 -9.78
C ALA A 27 12.45 -2.46 -11.18
N ILE A 28 11.94 -1.67 -12.13
CA ILE A 28 11.71 -2.08 -13.52
C ILE A 28 12.31 -1.01 -14.43
N ALA A 29 13.16 -1.42 -15.38
CA ALA A 29 13.65 -0.53 -16.43
C ALA A 29 12.56 -0.37 -17.52
N LYS A 30 12.13 0.86 -17.78
CA LYS A 30 11.14 1.23 -18.79
C LYS A 30 11.81 1.72 -20.07
N GLY A 31 11.36 1.19 -21.20
CA GLY A 31 11.85 1.52 -22.54
C GLY A 31 12.14 0.25 -23.34
N GLU A 32 11.86 0.28 -24.64
CA GLU A 32 12.00 -0.89 -25.53
C GLU A 32 13.41 -1.50 -25.50
N LYS A 33 14.44 -0.66 -25.30
CA LYS A 33 15.85 -1.06 -25.18
C LYS A 33 16.18 -1.88 -23.93
N TYR A 34 15.30 -1.95 -22.93
CA TYR A 34 15.56 -2.63 -21.66
C TYR A 34 14.73 -3.90 -21.45
N GLY A 35 14.07 -4.40 -22.51
CA GLY A 35 13.23 -5.61 -22.42
C GLY A 35 14.00 -6.89 -22.00
N ASN A 36 15.33 -6.85 -22.05
CA ASN A 36 16.22 -7.92 -21.57
C ASN A 36 16.60 -7.80 -20.08
N LEU A 37 16.33 -6.66 -19.43
CA LEU A 37 16.63 -6.46 -18.02
C LEU A 37 15.49 -7.01 -17.16
N ALA A 38 15.77 -8.08 -16.42
CA ALA A 38 14.83 -8.64 -15.47
C ALA A 38 14.57 -7.65 -14.33
N ALA A 39 13.32 -7.53 -13.87
CA ALA A 39 12.97 -6.67 -12.74
C ALA A 39 13.75 -7.06 -11.48
N LEU A 40 14.27 -6.07 -10.75
CA LEU A 40 15.03 -6.30 -9.52
C LEU A 40 14.12 -6.12 -8.31
N SER A 41 13.94 -7.16 -7.51
CA SER A 41 13.23 -7.10 -6.24
C SER A 41 13.97 -6.28 -5.20
N LEU A 42 13.25 -5.80 -4.18
CA LEU A 42 13.87 -5.19 -2.99
C LEU A 42 14.96 -6.09 -2.38
N ARG A 43 14.75 -7.41 -2.36
CA ARG A 43 15.71 -8.38 -1.82
C ARG A 43 17.03 -8.35 -2.58
N GLU A 44 16.96 -8.37 -3.91
CA GLU A 44 18.16 -8.38 -4.76
C GLU A 44 18.93 -7.07 -4.65
N ILE A 45 18.22 -5.94 -4.63
CA ILE A 45 18.84 -4.61 -4.47
C ILE A 45 19.50 -4.50 -3.08
N ALA A 46 18.84 -4.99 -2.03
CA ALA A 46 19.39 -5.01 -0.68
C ALA A 46 20.65 -5.91 -0.59
N ALA A 47 20.65 -7.07 -1.25
CA ALA A 47 21.81 -7.96 -1.32
C ALA A 47 23.02 -7.29 -2.01
N GLY A 48 22.77 -6.43 -3.02
CA GLY A 48 23.79 -5.65 -3.70
C GLY A 48 24.23 -4.35 -3.00
N SER A 49 23.53 -3.94 -1.93
CA SER A 49 23.67 -2.61 -1.32
C SER A 49 25.09 -2.26 -0.87
N GLY A 50 25.88 -3.23 -0.40
CA GLY A 50 27.28 -3.02 -0.02
C GLY A 50 28.17 -2.50 -1.15
N LYS A 51 27.84 -2.82 -2.41
CA LYS A 51 28.59 -2.37 -3.61
C LYS A 51 28.01 -1.10 -4.23
N THR A 52 26.76 -0.79 -3.94
CA THR A 52 26.04 0.33 -4.58
C THR A 52 25.88 1.53 -3.67
N GLY A 53 26.53 1.56 -2.49
CA GLY A 53 26.58 2.74 -1.62
C GLY A 53 26.13 2.51 -0.18
N GLY A 54 26.13 1.26 0.31
CA GLY A 54 25.88 0.91 1.69
C GLY A 54 24.38 0.76 2.04
N PRO A 55 24.04 0.77 3.35
CA PRO A 55 22.68 0.51 3.83
C PRO A 55 21.61 1.36 3.15
N ILE A 56 20.45 0.75 2.90
CA ILE A 56 19.28 1.43 2.31
C ILE A 56 18.33 1.81 3.45
N ALA A 57 18.22 3.10 3.71
CA ALA A 57 17.31 3.64 4.73
C ALA A 57 16.25 4.56 4.10
N GLY A 58 15.08 4.60 4.73
CA GLY A 58 14.03 5.54 4.41
C GLY A 58 13.46 6.11 5.70
N HIS A 59 13.18 7.41 5.68
CA HIS A 59 12.52 8.10 6.76
C HIS A 59 11.42 8.98 6.17
N SER A 60 10.28 9.04 6.85
CA SER A 60 9.16 9.88 6.49
C SER A 60 8.41 10.22 7.76
N GLU A 61 8.17 11.51 7.96
CA GLU A 61 7.29 12.04 8.97
C GLU A 61 6.26 12.91 8.26
N LEU A 62 5.02 12.85 8.72
CA LEU A 62 3.91 13.60 8.13
C LEU A 62 3.02 14.05 9.28
N VAL A 63 2.67 15.34 9.29
CA VAL A 63 1.51 15.84 10.02
C VAL A 63 0.32 15.71 9.08
N ALA A 64 -0.61 14.81 9.42
CA ALA A 64 -1.75 14.53 8.56
C ALA A 64 -2.82 15.62 8.73
N ASP A 65 -2.88 16.54 7.78
CA ASP A 65 -3.95 17.53 7.66
C ASP A 65 -5.09 17.03 6.76
N GLY A 66 -6.30 17.55 6.98
CA GLY A 66 -7.45 17.27 6.11
C GLY A 66 -8.08 15.89 6.30
N ALA A 67 -8.03 15.34 7.52
CA ALA A 67 -8.75 14.11 7.84
C ALA A 67 -10.25 14.26 7.48
N GLY A 68 -10.71 13.44 6.54
CA GLY A 68 -12.12 13.35 6.21
C GLY A 68 -12.89 12.60 7.30
N VAL A 69 -14.19 12.85 7.34
CA VAL A 69 -15.12 12.11 8.20
C VAL A 69 -15.40 10.73 7.60
N SER A 70 -15.51 9.70 8.46
CA SER A 70 -16.00 8.37 8.09
C SER A 70 -17.49 8.30 8.42
N PHE A 71 -18.25 7.59 7.59
CA PHE A 71 -19.70 7.45 7.75
C PHE A 71 -20.14 6.00 7.68
N ALA A 72 -21.33 5.75 8.21
CA ALA A 72 -21.95 4.43 8.22
C ALA A 72 -23.46 4.56 8.06
N THR A 73 -24.07 3.62 7.34
CA THR A 73 -25.52 3.40 7.39
C THR A 73 -25.79 2.06 8.07
N HIS A 74 -26.69 2.08 9.05
CA HIS A 74 -27.02 0.91 9.86
C HIS A 74 -28.49 0.55 9.64
N ILE A 75 -28.76 -0.73 9.39
CA ILE A 75 -30.11 -1.28 9.25
C ILE A 75 -30.26 -2.38 10.30
N CYS A 76 -31.23 -2.22 11.19
CA CYS A 76 -31.48 -3.13 12.30
C CYS A 76 -32.91 -3.69 12.20
N ASP A 77 -33.03 -5.00 12.01
CA ASP A 77 -34.30 -5.69 12.10
C ASP A 77 -34.47 -6.16 13.55
N ILE A 78 -35.51 -5.66 14.23
CA ILE A 78 -35.82 -6.05 15.62
C ILE A 78 -37.22 -6.66 15.72
N GLU A 79 -37.38 -7.52 16.72
CA GLU A 79 -38.67 -8.00 17.18
C GLU A 79 -38.91 -7.48 18.59
N VAL A 80 -40.15 -7.06 18.87
CA VAL A 80 -40.57 -6.56 20.18
C VAL A 80 -41.78 -7.37 20.64
N ASP A 81 -41.70 -7.95 21.82
CA ASP A 81 -42.83 -8.59 22.50
C ASP A 81 -43.80 -7.50 22.98
N PRO A 82 -45.08 -7.49 22.53
CA PRO A 82 -46.04 -6.45 22.90
C PRO A 82 -46.54 -6.54 24.35
N GLU A 83 -46.44 -7.69 25.00
CA GLU A 83 -46.89 -7.86 26.39
C GLU A 83 -45.81 -7.44 27.39
N THR A 84 -44.54 -7.75 27.09
CA THR A 84 -43.42 -7.52 28.01
C THR A 84 -42.52 -6.36 27.62
N GLY A 85 -42.57 -5.89 26.37
CA GLY A 85 -41.64 -4.92 25.80
C GLY A 85 -40.24 -5.49 25.51
N ALA A 86 -40.03 -6.79 25.74
CA ALA A 86 -38.74 -7.43 25.47
C ALA A 86 -38.38 -7.28 23.99
N THR A 87 -37.15 -6.82 23.71
CA THR A 87 -36.67 -6.56 22.35
C THR A 87 -35.51 -7.48 21.99
N ARG A 88 -35.53 -8.02 20.77
CA ARG A 88 -34.47 -8.87 20.22
C ARG A 88 -34.04 -8.37 18.86
N VAL A 89 -32.73 -8.24 18.65
CA VAL A 89 -32.16 -7.99 17.31
C VAL A 89 -32.15 -9.31 16.54
N LEU A 90 -32.83 -9.35 15.40
CA LEU A 90 -32.85 -10.50 14.52
C LEU A 90 -31.68 -10.47 13.54
N ARG A 91 -31.39 -9.27 13.01
CA ARG A 91 -30.34 -9.04 12.03
C ARG A 91 -29.86 -7.59 12.11
N TYR A 92 -28.57 -7.41 11.89
CA TYR A 92 -27.95 -6.09 11.86
C TYR A 92 -27.02 -5.99 10.65
N THR A 93 -27.26 -5.01 9.78
CA THR A 93 -26.46 -4.77 8.57
C THR A 93 -25.81 -3.39 8.68
N VAL A 94 -24.49 -3.32 8.48
CA VAL A 94 -23.74 -2.07 8.45
C VAL A 94 -23.10 -1.88 7.09
N VAL A 95 -23.27 -0.70 6.51
CA VAL A 95 -22.56 -0.25 5.31
C VAL A 95 -21.64 0.90 5.74
N GLN A 96 -20.34 0.63 5.86
CA GLN A 96 -19.33 1.59 6.32
C GLN A 96 -18.55 2.17 5.13
N ASP A 97 -18.42 3.49 5.10
CA ASP A 97 -17.39 4.17 4.30
C ASP A 97 -16.12 4.32 5.14
N ALA A 98 -15.14 3.44 4.88
CA ALA A 98 -13.82 3.46 5.50
C ALA A 98 -12.77 4.23 4.68
N GLY A 99 -13.18 4.92 3.61
CA GLY A 99 -12.27 5.44 2.59
C GLY A 99 -11.56 4.30 1.86
N LYS A 100 -10.32 3.98 2.27
CA LYS A 100 -9.58 2.81 1.77
C LYS A 100 -9.55 1.73 2.84
N ALA A 101 -10.26 0.62 2.59
CA ALA A 101 -10.07 -0.60 3.37
C ALA A 101 -8.65 -1.16 3.11
N VAL A 102 -7.72 -0.94 4.05
CA VAL A 102 -6.34 -1.42 3.97
C VAL A 102 -6.29 -2.94 4.12
N HIS A 103 -7.11 -3.48 5.02
CA HIS A 103 -7.28 -4.91 5.23
C HIS A 103 -8.78 -5.20 5.38
N PRO A 104 -9.47 -5.62 4.30
CA PRO A 104 -10.92 -5.80 4.30
C PRO A 104 -11.45 -7.04 5.06
N THR A 105 -10.56 -7.89 5.57
CA THR A 105 -10.89 -9.18 6.20
C THR A 105 -10.25 -9.32 7.58
#